data_AF-A0A368FAA7-F1
#
_entry.id   AF-A0A368FAA7-F1
#
_cell.length_a   1.000
_cell.length_b   1.000
_cell.length_c   1.000
_cell.angle_alpha   90.00
_cell.angle_beta   90.00
_cell.angle_gamma   90.00
#
_symmetry.space_group_name_H-M   'P 1'
#
loop_
_entity.id
_entity.type
_entity.pdbx_description
1 polymer ?
#
loop_
_entity_poly.entity_id
_entity_poly.type
_entity_poly.pdbx_seq_one_letter_code
_entity_poly.pdbx_strand_id
1 'polypeptide(L)'
;MMSWWNRPSQFPLLLVLLFVIMLATYVWQQISPYVDLGPEVQMKETVKYPEFKPHYEELEKMTQQKPVVNISGILPPFHRFEQAILVTPKYNLATCQIEKIMSTVRDGIFCYLTNTTEFLAHNRTISTEYWTTRFCGNQFLYYDLDKAMEDYNHNLTLFSVIRHPIDRFLSGYVDKCINEKHYFKKEKRCFGCKEDIRCFVERLHKNLFEYYTNTTKNSSITYYYVRHFAPQTWYCNFKDHKNDYILVDYHTGPKGIEMTAKEFDKIFEQVQVPADMRAVIQSEMLSKSCPLRISRSSKNIANYLQLLDRHRPLA
;
A
#
# COMPACT_ATOMS: atom_id res chain seq x y z
N MET A 1 -65.20 33.52 39.08
CA MET A 1 -64.03 34.43 39.05
C MET A 1 -62.93 33.82 39.90
N MET A 2 -61.95 33.15 39.29
CA MET A 2 -60.73 32.70 39.95
C MET A 2 -59.55 33.19 39.11
N SER A 3 -58.67 33.93 39.77
CA SER A 3 -57.59 34.72 39.20
C SER A 3 -56.43 33.86 38.69
N TRP A 4 -56.09 34.01 37.41
CA TRP A 4 -54.80 33.62 36.85
C TRP A 4 -53.98 34.88 36.63
N TRP A 5 -53.00 35.19 37.50
CA TRP A 5 -51.92 36.12 37.14
C TRP A 5 -50.60 35.72 37.81
N ASN A 6 -49.53 35.88 37.02
CA ASN A 6 -48.10 35.92 37.35
C ASN A 6 -47.32 34.61 37.50
N ARG A 7 -46.87 34.07 36.35
CA ARG A 7 -45.49 33.58 36.22
C ARG A 7 -44.69 34.57 35.38
N PRO A 8 -43.51 35.04 35.84
CA PRO A 8 -42.64 35.87 35.02
C PRO A 8 -42.10 35.03 33.86
N SER A 9 -42.12 35.61 32.66
CA SER A 9 -41.64 34.95 31.44
C SER A 9 -40.14 34.64 31.58
N GLN A 10 -39.79 33.34 31.62
CA GLN A 10 -38.41 32.86 31.59
C GLN A 10 -37.78 32.93 30.18
N PHE A 11 -38.55 33.38 29.19
CA PHE A 11 -38.13 33.55 27.80
C PHE A 11 -36.91 34.48 27.56
N PRO A 12 -36.74 35.62 28.28
CA PRO A 12 -35.58 36.48 28.06
C PRO A 12 -34.28 35.81 28.53
N LEU A 13 -34.34 35.01 29.59
CA LEU A 13 -33.17 34.33 30.16
C LEU A 13 -32.63 33.25 29.22
N LEU A 14 -33.51 32.49 28.57
CA LEU A 14 -33.11 31.45 27.62
C LEU A 14 -32.43 32.04 26.37
N LEU A 15 -32.95 33.16 25.87
CA LEU A 15 -32.37 33.88 24.72
C LEU A 15 -30.99 34.48 25.05
N VAL A 16 -30.84 35.04 26.25
CA VAL A 16 -29.54 35.53 26.73
C VAL A 16 -28.55 34.37 26.85
N LEU A 17 -28.96 33.22 27.37
CA LEU A 17 -28.10 32.04 27.51
C LEU A 17 -27.65 31.49 26.15
N LEU A 18 -28.56 31.41 25.18
CA LEU A 18 -28.24 31.01 23.81
C LEU A 18 -27.30 32.00 23.12
N PHE A 19 -27.50 33.31 23.33
CA PHE A 19 -26.61 34.33 22.80
C PHE A 19 -25.21 34.24 23.40
N VAL A 20 -25.10 34.02 24.71
CA VAL A 20 -23.81 33.82 25.40
C VAL A 20 -23.10 32.56 24.91
N ILE A 21 -23.82 31.45 24.70
CA ILE A 21 -23.25 30.21 24.14
C ILE A 21 -22.74 30.44 22.71
N MET A 22 -23.55 31.08 21.86
CA MET A 22 -23.15 31.38 20.48
C MET A 22 -21.93 32.30 20.43
N LEU A 23 -21.92 33.34 21.27
CA LEU A 23 -20.79 34.26 21.39
C LEU A 23 -19.54 33.54 21.91
N ALA A 24 -19.68 32.67 22.91
CA ALA A 24 -18.57 31.88 23.45
C ALA A 24 -18.03 30.89 22.42
N THR A 25 -18.88 30.23 21.62
CA THR A 25 -18.43 29.35 20.52
C THR A 25 -17.78 30.13 19.38
N TYR A 26 -18.28 31.33 19.07
CA TYR A 26 -17.70 32.20 18.05
C TYR A 26 -16.34 32.73 18.50
N VAL A 27 -16.23 33.23 19.73
CA VAL A 27 -14.97 33.67 20.34
C VAL A 27 -14.00 32.50 20.50
N TRP A 28 -14.46 31.31 20.86
CA TRP A 28 -13.63 30.10 20.87
C TRP A 28 -13.14 29.72 19.47
N GLN A 29 -13.96 29.86 18.42
CA GLN A 29 -13.51 29.68 17.04
C GLN A 29 -12.50 30.74 16.58
N GLN A 30 -12.55 31.96 17.12
CA GLN A 30 -11.62 33.04 16.80
C GLN A 30 -10.32 33.00 17.63
N ILE A 31 -10.38 32.50 18.88
CA ILE A 31 -9.23 32.44 19.81
C ILE A 31 -8.57 31.06 19.80
N SER A 32 -9.29 29.99 19.47
CA SER A 32 -8.65 28.71 19.19
C SER A 32 -7.68 28.97 18.05
N PRO A 33 -6.36 28.79 18.27
CA PRO A 33 -5.44 28.88 17.17
C PRO A 33 -5.96 27.87 16.16
N TYR A 34 -6.26 28.36 14.96
CA TYR A 34 -6.18 27.56 13.76
C TYR A 34 -4.98 26.65 13.99
N VAL A 35 -5.23 25.33 14.08
CA VAL A 35 -4.13 24.38 14.11
C VAL A 35 -3.37 24.71 12.85
N ASP A 36 -2.27 25.43 13.04
CA ASP A 36 -1.27 25.67 12.04
C ASP A 36 -0.80 24.26 11.71
N LEU A 37 -1.42 23.70 10.68
CA LEU A 37 -0.83 22.67 9.86
C LEU A 37 0.44 23.35 9.37
N GLY A 38 1.47 23.28 10.22
CA GLY A 38 2.74 23.93 10.03
C GLY A 38 3.20 23.67 8.60
N PRO A 39 3.95 24.62 8.02
CA PRO A 39 4.05 24.82 6.58
C PRO A 39 4.02 23.48 5.91
N GLU A 40 2.96 23.23 5.13
CA GLU A 40 2.86 22.13 4.18
C GLU A 40 4.28 21.86 3.77
N VAL A 41 4.84 20.75 4.28
CA VAL A 41 6.22 20.42 3.98
C VAL A 41 6.12 20.12 2.51
N GLN A 42 6.34 21.16 1.69
CA GLN A 42 6.84 21.04 0.36
C GLN A 42 8.16 20.33 0.57
N MET A 43 8.05 19.01 0.72
CA MET A 43 9.09 18.06 0.43
C MET A 43 9.40 18.42 -1.00
N LYS A 44 10.37 19.32 -1.16
CA LYS A 44 11.09 19.56 -2.40
C LYS A 44 11.28 18.16 -2.96
N GLU A 45 10.57 17.87 -4.04
CA GLU A 45 10.34 16.51 -4.52
C GLU A 45 11.71 15.95 -4.90
N THR A 46 12.37 15.39 -3.90
CA THR A 46 13.77 15.02 -4.00
C THR A 46 13.69 13.69 -4.68
N VAL A 47 13.97 13.70 -5.98
CA VAL A 47 14.00 12.49 -6.81
C VAL A 47 14.79 11.44 -6.04
N LYS A 48 14.10 10.38 -5.59
CA LYS A 48 14.64 9.44 -4.60
C LYS A 48 15.89 8.72 -5.11
N TYR A 49 15.99 8.56 -6.42
CA TYR A 49 17.14 8.02 -7.12
C TYR A 49 17.49 8.90 -8.33
N PRO A 50 18.24 9.99 -8.12
CA PRO A 50 18.56 10.94 -9.18
C PRO A 50 19.36 10.29 -10.32
N GLU A 51 20.09 9.21 -10.06
CA GLU A 51 20.84 8.44 -11.05
C GLU A 51 19.97 7.80 -12.13
N PHE A 52 18.69 7.53 -11.84
CA PHE A 52 17.75 6.98 -12.83
C PHE A 52 16.94 8.04 -13.57
N LYS A 53 17.03 9.31 -13.15
CA LYS A 53 16.30 10.41 -13.78
C LYS A 53 16.54 10.49 -15.30
N PRO A 54 17.78 10.39 -15.82
CA PRO A 54 18.01 10.43 -17.27
C PRO A 54 17.29 9.31 -18.03
N HIS A 55 17.22 8.11 -17.43
CA HIS A 55 16.52 6.96 -18.03
C HIS A 55 15.00 7.17 -18.07
N TYR A 56 14.42 7.77 -17.04
CA TYR A 56 12.99 8.11 -17.05
C TYR A 56 12.67 9.17 -18.11
N GLU A 57 13.47 10.22 -18.21
CA GLU A 57 13.31 11.27 -19.22
C GLU A 57 13.49 10.73 -20.65
N GLU A 58 14.40 9.76 -20.85
CA GLU A 58 14.57 9.07 -22.12
C GLU A 58 13.31 8.27 -22.50
N LEU A 59 12.74 7.52 -21.55
CA LEU A 59 11.49 6.76 -21.76
C LEU A 59 10.30 7.69 -22.07
N GLU A 60 10.18 8.82 -21.37
CA GLU A 60 9.15 9.83 -21.66
C GLU A 60 9.31 10.40 -23.07
N LYS A 61 10.54 10.73 -23.48
CA LYS A 61 10.79 11.20 -24.84
C LYS A 61 10.46 10.13 -25.89
N MET A 62 10.83 8.88 -25.66
CA MET A 62 10.51 7.78 -26.58
C MET A 62 9.01 7.58 -26.75
N THR A 63 8.23 7.69 -25.67
CA THR A 63 6.76 7.52 -25.70
C THR A 63 6.02 8.69 -26.34
N GLN A 64 6.61 9.89 -26.34
CA GLN A 64 6.01 11.11 -26.92
C GLN A 64 6.36 11.32 -28.40
N GLN A 65 7.35 10.60 -28.95
CA GLN A 65 7.75 10.73 -30.35
C GLN A 65 6.70 10.18 -31.32
N LYS A 66 6.58 10.83 -32.49
CA LYS A 66 5.72 10.41 -33.60
C LYS A 66 6.56 10.22 -34.88
N PRO A 67 6.66 9.00 -35.46
CA PRO A 67 6.10 7.76 -34.93
C PRO A 67 6.80 7.31 -33.64
N VAL A 68 6.09 6.54 -32.81
CA VAL A 68 6.66 5.99 -31.56
C VAL A 68 7.88 5.14 -31.92
N VAL A 69 9.02 5.44 -31.29
CA VAL A 69 10.26 4.66 -31.46
C VAL A 69 10.02 3.19 -31.11
N ASN A 70 10.79 2.27 -31.68
CA ASN A 70 10.68 0.85 -31.36
C ASN A 70 10.89 0.59 -29.85
N ILE A 71 9.80 0.43 -29.10
CA ILE A 71 9.75 0.14 -27.67
C ILE A 71 9.58 -1.36 -27.37
N SER A 72 9.88 -2.25 -28.32
CA SER A 72 9.70 -3.70 -28.16
C SER A 72 10.46 -4.33 -26.98
N GLY A 73 11.52 -3.67 -26.49
CA GLY A 73 12.26 -4.08 -25.29
C GLY A 73 11.67 -3.58 -23.96
N ILE A 74 10.65 -2.71 -23.99
CA ILE A 74 10.03 -2.13 -22.80
C ILE A 74 8.76 -2.90 -22.47
N LEU A 75 8.68 -3.36 -21.23
CA LEU A 75 7.53 -4.12 -20.76
C LEU A 75 6.28 -3.23 -20.72
N PRO A 76 5.17 -3.61 -21.39
CA PRO A 76 3.99 -2.77 -21.43
C PRO A 76 3.33 -2.60 -20.04
N PRO A 77 2.84 -1.40 -19.69
CA PRO A 77 2.10 -1.20 -18.45
C PRO A 77 0.68 -1.80 -18.56
N PHE A 78 0.01 -1.95 -17.42
CA PHE A 78 -1.43 -2.28 -17.37
C PHE A 78 -1.85 -3.60 -18.03
N HIS A 79 -0.95 -4.58 -18.10
CA HIS A 79 -1.30 -5.94 -18.48
C HIS A 79 -2.03 -6.64 -17.32
N ARG A 80 -3.17 -7.29 -17.57
CA ARG A 80 -3.90 -8.02 -16.52
C ARG A 80 -3.16 -9.30 -16.16
N PHE A 81 -2.50 -9.33 -15.00
CA PHE A 81 -1.78 -10.50 -14.50
C PHE A 81 -2.54 -11.24 -13.39
N GLU A 82 -2.65 -10.64 -12.20
CA GLU A 82 -3.29 -11.25 -11.04
C GLU A 82 -3.96 -10.17 -10.18
N GLN A 83 -5.10 -10.51 -9.59
CA GLN A 83 -5.80 -9.65 -8.65
C GLN A 83 -6.07 -10.42 -7.35
N ALA A 84 -5.90 -9.73 -6.23
CA ALA A 84 -6.23 -10.22 -4.90
C ALA A 84 -6.78 -9.03 -4.12
N ILE A 85 -8.09 -8.94 -3.98
CA ILE A 85 -8.80 -7.83 -3.36
C ILE A 85 -9.28 -8.29 -1.99
N LEU A 86 -8.82 -7.63 -0.94
CA LEU A 86 -9.33 -7.86 0.40
C LEU A 86 -10.52 -6.95 0.63
N VAL A 87 -11.62 -7.47 1.16
CA VAL A 87 -12.85 -6.71 1.39
C VAL A 87 -13.31 -6.87 2.83
N THR A 88 -13.61 -5.77 3.49
CA THR A 88 -14.27 -5.74 4.81
C THR A 88 -15.64 -5.10 4.67
N PRO A 89 -16.72 -5.89 4.47
CA PRO A 89 -18.05 -5.36 4.16
C PRO A 89 -18.61 -4.45 5.24
N LYS A 90 -18.30 -4.75 6.51
CA LYS A 90 -18.68 -3.95 7.68
C LYS A 90 -18.32 -2.47 7.55
N TYR A 91 -17.24 -2.16 6.82
CA TYR A 91 -16.71 -0.82 6.65
C TYR A 91 -16.76 -0.34 5.20
N ASN A 92 -17.43 -1.07 4.29
CA ASN A 92 -17.46 -0.72 2.86
C ASN A 92 -16.05 -0.43 2.30
N LEU A 93 -15.07 -1.23 2.70
CA LEU A 93 -13.65 -0.96 2.46
C LEU A 93 -13.02 -2.13 1.72
N ALA A 94 -12.21 -1.84 0.70
CA ALA A 94 -11.43 -2.84 0.03
C ALA A 94 -10.01 -2.37 -0.32
N THR A 95 -9.07 -3.33 -0.36
CA THR A 95 -7.70 -3.06 -0.79
C THR A 95 -7.16 -4.12 -1.74
N CYS A 96 -6.45 -3.67 -2.77
CA CYS A 96 -5.74 -4.58 -3.66
C CYS A 96 -4.38 -5.00 -3.07
N GLN A 97 -4.11 -6.30 -3.11
CA GLN A 97 -2.86 -6.91 -2.71
C GLN A 97 -1.86 -6.95 -3.85
N ILE A 98 -0.83 -6.13 -3.70
CA ILE A 98 0.38 -6.19 -4.52
C ILE A 98 1.52 -6.73 -3.66
N GLU A 99 2.22 -7.73 -4.19
CA GLU A 99 3.36 -8.34 -3.53
C GLU A 99 4.47 -7.34 -3.23
N LYS A 100 5.18 -7.56 -2.12
CA LYS A 100 6.31 -6.74 -1.64
C LYS A 100 5.92 -5.28 -1.28
N ILE A 101 4.63 -5.04 -1.04
CA ILE A 101 4.10 -3.75 -0.57
C ILE A 101 3.19 -3.97 0.64
N MET A 102 3.80 -4.33 1.77
CA MET A 102 3.08 -4.56 3.04
C MET A 102 1.97 -5.62 2.97
N SER A 103 2.05 -6.57 2.03
CA SER A 103 0.95 -7.49 1.76
C SER A 103 0.55 -8.32 2.97
N THR A 104 1.54 -8.80 3.74
CA THR A 104 1.33 -9.53 5.00
C THR A 104 0.63 -8.70 6.08
N VAL A 105 1.05 -7.44 6.28
CA VAL A 105 0.46 -6.56 7.29
C VAL A 105 -0.98 -6.20 6.91
N ARG A 106 -1.23 -5.89 5.62
CA ARG A 106 -2.59 -5.61 5.13
C ARG A 106 -3.53 -6.82 5.29
N ASP A 107 -3.03 -8.01 5.01
CA ASP A 107 -3.77 -9.27 5.22
C ASP A 107 -4.20 -9.43 6.69
N GLY A 108 -3.27 -9.19 7.62
CA GLY A 108 -3.56 -9.20 9.05
C GLY A 108 -4.55 -8.11 9.48
N ILE A 109 -4.44 -6.89 8.94
CA ILE A 109 -5.38 -5.80 9.21
C ILE A 109 -6.80 -6.20 8.75
N PHE A 110 -6.96 -6.70 7.53
CA PHE A 110 -8.29 -7.06 7.01
C PHE A 110 -8.89 -8.26 7.75
N CYS A 111 -8.06 -9.22 8.19
CA CYS A 111 -8.51 -10.28 9.08
C CYS A 111 -9.02 -9.73 10.42
N TYR A 112 -8.25 -8.82 11.05
CA TYR A 112 -8.65 -8.13 12.28
C TYR A 112 -9.93 -7.29 12.12
N LEU A 113 -10.08 -6.58 11.01
CA LEU A 113 -11.28 -5.77 10.72
C LEU A 113 -12.51 -6.64 10.42
N THR A 114 -12.32 -7.81 9.83
CA THR A 114 -13.41 -8.74 9.50
C THR A 114 -14.02 -9.36 10.76
N ASN A 115 -13.19 -9.83 11.69
CA ASN A 115 -13.66 -10.45 12.93
C ASN A 115 -12.77 -10.10 14.12
N THR A 116 -12.90 -8.86 14.59
CA THR A 116 -12.10 -8.29 15.68
C THR A 116 -12.20 -9.11 16.96
N THR A 117 -13.41 -9.50 17.35
CA THR A 117 -13.65 -10.24 18.60
C THR A 117 -12.93 -11.58 18.59
N GLU A 118 -13.09 -12.36 17.52
CA GLU A 118 -12.48 -13.69 17.43
C GLU A 118 -10.96 -13.61 17.24
N PHE A 119 -10.48 -12.63 16.46
CA PHE A 119 -9.05 -12.37 16.27
C PHE A 119 -8.36 -12.09 17.61
N LEU A 120 -8.95 -11.22 18.44
CA LEU A 120 -8.42 -10.90 19.76
C LEU A 120 -8.57 -12.07 20.75
N ALA A 121 -9.70 -12.78 20.73
CA ALA A 121 -9.94 -13.93 21.62
C ALA A 121 -8.92 -15.07 21.41
N HIS A 122 -8.39 -15.21 20.20
CA HIS A 122 -7.35 -16.19 19.87
C HIS A 122 -5.91 -15.66 20.03
N ASN A 123 -5.73 -14.50 20.69
CA ASN A 123 -4.42 -13.87 20.90
C ASN A 123 -3.64 -13.65 19.60
N ARG A 124 -4.34 -13.36 18.50
CA ARG A 124 -3.71 -13.06 17.21
C ARG A 124 -3.19 -11.62 17.21
N THR A 125 -2.10 -11.39 16.46
CA THR A 125 -1.55 -10.04 16.27
C THR A 125 -1.29 -9.78 14.81
N ILE A 126 -1.66 -8.58 14.34
CA ILE A 126 -1.56 -8.17 12.93
C ILE A 126 -0.12 -8.32 12.43
N SER A 127 0.86 -7.93 13.25
CA SER A 127 2.29 -7.94 12.89
C SER A 127 2.89 -9.34 12.76
N THR A 128 2.24 -10.38 13.29
CA THR A 128 2.72 -11.77 13.23
C THR A 128 1.87 -12.68 12.35
N GLU A 129 0.76 -12.18 11.79
CA GLU A 129 0.03 -12.90 10.75
C GLU A 129 0.96 -13.25 9.59
N TYR A 130 0.80 -14.46 9.08
CA TYR A 130 1.61 -14.96 7.98
C TYR A 130 0.76 -15.83 7.07
N TRP A 131 1.11 -15.86 5.79
CA TRP A 131 0.24 -16.46 4.76
C TRP A 131 0.00 -17.96 4.96
N THR A 132 0.91 -18.69 5.61
CA THR A 132 0.73 -20.12 5.95
C THR A 132 -0.08 -20.37 7.22
N THR A 133 -0.25 -19.36 8.07
CA THR A 133 -0.88 -19.49 9.39
C THR A 133 -2.05 -18.52 9.56
N ARG A 134 -2.62 -18.04 8.45
CA ARG A 134 -3.70 -17.05 8.41
C ARG A 134 -4.88 -17.50 9.26
N PHE A 135 -5.25 -16.68 10.23
CA PHE A 135 -6.41 -16.98 11.07
C PHE A 135 -7.73 -16.97 10.27
N CYS A 136 -7.96 -15.91 9.49
CA CYS A 136 -9.22 -15.72 8.76
C CYS A 136 -9.28 -16.44 7.39
N GLY A 137 -8.27 -17.25 7.03
CA GLY A 137 -8.20 -17.92 5.74
C GLY A 137 -8.37 -16.96 4.55
N ASN A 138 -9.25 -17.32 3.60
CA ASN A 138 -9.56 -16.53 2.41
C ASN A 138 -10.98 -15.93 2.44
N GLN A 139 -11.61 -15.81 3.61
CA GLN A 139 -13.02 -15.42 3.74
C GLN A 139 -13.33 -14.02 3.18
N PHE A 140 -12.35 -13.14 3.15
CA PHE A 140 -12.44 -11.74 2.75
C PHE A 140 -11.71 -11.47 1.42
N LEU A 141 -11.34 -12.52 0.66
CA LEU A 141 -10.50 -12.42 -0.52
C LEU A 141 -11.29 -12.64 -1.81
N TYR A 142 -11.19 -11.67 -2.71
CA TYR A 142 -11.69 -11.69 -4.07
C TYR A 142 -10.53 -11.75 -5.07
N TYR A 143 -10.70 -12.47 -6.18
CA TYR A 143 -9.69 -12.56 -7.25
C TYR A 143 -10.03 -11.73 -8.49
N ASP A 144 -11.10 -10.95 -8.40
CA ASP A 144 -11.59 -10.08 -9.46
C ASP A 144 -12.20 -8.83 -8.82
N LEU A 145 -11.72 -7.65 -9.21
CA LEU A 145 -12.18 -6.37 -8.66
C LEU A 145 -13.62 -6.06 -9.09
N ASP A 146 -13.95 -6.29 -10.36
CA ASP A 146 -15.24 -5.92 -10.94
C ASP A 146 -16.33 -6.72 -10.21
N LYS A 147 -16.08 -8.02 -9.99
CA LYS A 147 -16.94 -8.87 -9.15
C LYS A 147 -17.05 -8.38 -7.70
N ALA A 148 -15.94 -7.97 -7.09
CA ALA A 148 -15.98 -7.44 -5.73
C ALA A 148 -16.83 -6.17 -5.66
N MET A 149 -16.73 -5.27 -6.64
CA MET A 149 -17.54 -4.06 -6.69
C MET A 149 -19.03 -4.39 -6.90
N GLU A 150 -19.35 -5.32 -7.79
CA GLU A 150 -20.71 -5.78 -8.05
C GLU A 150 -21.38 -6.37 -6.78
N ASP A 151 -20.70 -7.27 -6.08
CA ASP A 151 -21.21 -7.94 -4.86
C ASP A 151 -21.58 -6.93 -3.75
N TYR A 152 -20.98 -5.73 -3.77
CA TYR A 152 -21.22 -4.66 -2.79
C TYR A 152 -21.83 -3.40 -3.42
N ASN A 153 -22.55 -3.55 -4.54
CA ASN A 153 -23.30 -2.47 -5.22
C ASN A 153 -22.46 -1.21 -5.50
N HIS A 154 -21.19 -1.39 -5.85
CA HIS A 154 -20.21 -0.32 -6.10
C HIS A 154 -20.01 0.65 -4.92
N ASN A 155 -20.37 0.23 -3.71
CA ASN A 155 -20.26 1.03 -2.49
C ASN A 155 -19.01 0.62 -1.69
N LEU A 156 -17.85 0.54 -2.35
CA LEU A 156 -16.58 0.25 -1.71
C LEU A 156 -15.64 1.45 -1.82
N THR A 157 -15.07 1.86 -0.69
CA THR A 157 -13.88 2.71 -0.65
C THR A 157 -12.68 1.85 -1.00
N LEU A 158 -12.11 2.08 -2.18
CA LEU A 158 -10.94 1.36 -2.65
C LEU A 158 -9.67 2.09 -2.27
N PHE A 159 -8.69 1.37 -1.72
CA PHE A 159 -7.34 1.89 -1.58
C PHE A 159 -6.28 0.86 -1.97
N SER A 160 -5.14 1.32 -2.45
CA SER A 160 -4.00 0.44 -2.71
C SER A 160 -2.73 1.10 -2.26
N VAL A 161 -1.78 0.29 -1.80
CA VAL A 161 -0.46 0.80 -1.42
C VAL A 161 0.45 0.61 -2.62
N ILE A 162 1.07 1.69 -3.04
CA ILE A 162 2.08 1.71 -4.09
C ILE A 162 3.46 1.96 -3.47
N ARG A 163 4.50 1.51 -4.15
CA ARG A 163 5.88 1.64 -3.68
C ARG A 163 6.77 2.07 -4.82
N HIS A 164 7.83 2.82 -4.54
CA HIS A 164 8.83 3.13 -5.55
C HIS A 164 9.33 1.83 -6.24
N PRO A 165 9.30 1.72 -7.58
CA PRO A 165 9.58 0.47 -8.29
C PRO A 165 10.94 -0.15 -7.93
N ILE A 166 11.98 0.68 -7.80
CA ILE A 166 13.34 0.26 -7.42
C ILE A 166 13.37 -0.31 -6.00
N ASP A 167 12.77 0.37 -5.02
CA ASP A 167 12.68 -0.13 -3.64
C ASP A 167 11.96 -1.47 -3.56
N ARG A 168 10.85 -1.59 -4.30
CA ARG A 168 10.06 -2.83 -4.36
C ARG A 168 10.90 -3.96 -4.96
N PHE A 169 11.57 -3.70 -6.08
CA PHE A 169 12.45 -4.67 -6.74
C PHE A 169 13.57 -5.15 -5.80
N LEU A 170 14.33 -4.22 -5.21
CA LEU A 170 15.44 -4.57 -4.31
C LEU A 170 14.94 -5.31 -3.05
N SER A 171 13.81 -4.88 -2.49
CA SER A 171 13.18 -5.57 -1.36
C SER A 171 12.72 -6.98 -1.74
N GLY A 172 12.16 -7.16 -2.94
CA GLY A 172 11.82 -8.46 -3.51
C GLY A 172 13.05 -9.34 -3.68
N TYR A 173 14.13 -8.81 -4.26
CA TYR A 173 15.34 -9.58 -4.55
C TYR A 173 16.02 -10.08 -3.28
N VAL A 174 16.22 -9.18 -2.30
CA VAL A 174 16.80 -9.56 -1.01
C VAL A 174 15.96 -10.62 -0.31
N ASP A 175 14.64 -10.45 -0.31
CA ASP A 175 13.74 -11.40 0.34
C ASP A 175 13.75 -12.77 -0.37
N LYS A 176 13.43 -12.77 -1.67
CA LYS A 176 13.14 -13.99 -2.44
C LYS A 176 14.38 -14.72 -2.95
N CYS A 177 15.48 -14.00 -3.19
CA CYS A 177 16.73 -14.59 -3.71
C CYS A 177 17.77 -14.82 -2.63
N ILE A 178 17.89 -13.90 -1.68
CA ILE A 178 18.97 -13.92 -0.69
C ILE A 178 18.52 -14.56 0.62
N ASN A 179 17.34 -14.24 1.14
CA ASN A 179 16.90 -14.73 2.45
C ASN A 179 16.17 -16.08 2.36
N GLU A 180 15.31 -16.25 1.36
CA GLU A 180 14.44 -17.42 1.19
C GLU A 180 15.13 -18.64 0.55
N LYS A 181 16.35 -18.95 0.99
CA LYS A 181 17.14 -20.06 0.44
C LYS A 181 16.46 -21.43 0.62
N HIS A 182 15.53 -21.59 1.56
CA HIS A 182 14.92 -22.89 1.85
C HIS A 182 13.77 -23.28 0.91
N TYR A 183 13.15 -22.33 0.18
CA TYR A 183 11.98 -22.63 -0.66
C TYR A 183 12.31 -23.45 -1.91
N PHE A 184 13.48 -23.23 -2.52
CA PHE A 184 13.90 -23.95 -3.73
C PHE A 184 15.33 -24.46 -3.62
N LYS A 185 15.61 -25.55 -4.33
CA LYS A 185 16.98 -26.06 -4.50
C LYS A 185 17.87 -25.00 -5.16
N LYS A 186 19.16 -24.96 -4.79
CA LYS A 186 20.12 -23.91 -5.15
C LYS A 186 20.17 -23.60 -6.65
N GLU A 187 20.08 -24.64 -7.47
CA GLU A 187 20.12 -24.59 -8.93
C GLU A 187 18.88 -23.97 -9.58
N LYS A 188 17.75 -23.90 -8.87
CA LYS A 188 16.49 -23.32 -9.37
C LYS A 188 16.20 -21.92 -8.83
N ARG A 189 16.92 -21.48 -7.79
CA ARG A 189 16.69 -20.18 -7.15
C ARG A 189 16.91 -19.03 -8.12
N CYS A 190 15.96 -18.11 -8.13
CA CYS A 190 15.98 -16.87 -8.89
C CYS A 190 16.28 -17.12 -10.36
N PHE A 191 15.45 -17.98 -10.96
CA PHE A 191 15.57 -18.44 -12.36
C PHE A 191 16.91 -19.13 -12.67
N GLY A 192 17.55 -19.73 -11.66
CA GLY A 192 18.86 -20.37 -11.77
C GLY A 192 20.05 -19.41 -11.67
N CYS A 193 19.80 -18.11 -11.43
CA CYS A 193 20.84 -17.09 -11.30
C CYS A 193 21.53 -17.05 -9.93
N LYS A 194 21.03 -17.80 -8.94
CA LYS A 194 21.57 -17.81 -7.57
C LYS A 194 21.54 -16.40 -6.96
N GLU A 195 22.70 -15.74 -6.82
CA GLU A 195 22.87 -14.40 -6.23
C GLU A 195 23.37 -13.38 -7.28
N ASP A 196 23.36 -13.74 -8.57
CA ASP A 196 23.68 -12.82 -9.67
C ASP A 196 22.44 -12.00 -10.04
N ILE A 197 22.46 -10.71 -9.68
CA ILE A 197 21.36 -9.78 -9.94
C ILE A 197 21.21 -9.44 -11.42
N ARG A 198 22.31 -9.42 -12.19
CA ARG A 198 22.27 -9.11 -13.62
C ARG A 198 21.58 -10.24 -14.38
N CYS A 199 22.02 -11.48 -14.15
CA CYS A 199 21.35 -12.67 -14.66
C CYS A 199 19.87 -12.66 -14.27
N PHE A 200 19.56 -12.32 -13.01
CA PHE A 200 18.19 -12.30 -12.53
C PHE A 200 17.32 -11.28 -13.28
N VAL A 201 17.81 -10.04 -13.49
CA VAL A 201 17.08 -9.01 -14.24
C VAL A 201 16.82 -9.44 -15.67
N GLU A 202 17.83 -10.00 -16.36
CA GLU A 202 17.69 -10.50 -17.73
C GLU A 202 16.65 -11.64 -17.83
N ARG A 203 16.69 -12.60 -16.89
CA ARG A 203 15.71 -13.69 -16.82
C ARG A 203 14.31 -13.19 -16.45
N LEU A 204 14.20 -12.29 -15.49
CA LEU A 204 12.93 -11.71 -15.07
C LEU A 204 12.27 -10.98 -16.25
N HIS A 205 13.01 -10.13 -16.95
CA HIS A 205 12.53 -9.41 -18.13
C HIS A 205 11.98 -10.36 -19.19
N LYS A 206 12.76 -11.41 -19.53
CA LYS A 206 12.30 -12.46 -20.45
C LYS A 206 10.99 -13.11 -19.99
N ASN A 207 10.92 -13.56 -18.74
CA ASN A 207 9.71 -14.21 -18.22
C ASN A 207 8.51 -13.25 -18.22
N LEU A 208 8.69 -11.98 -17.86
CA LEU A 208 7.61 -10.99 -17.91
C LEU A 208 7.09 -10.79 -19.34
N PHE A 209 7.96 -10.73 -20.35
CA PHE A 209 7.54 -10.70 -21.74
C PHE A 209 6.79 -11.98 -22.17
N GLU A 210 7.22 -13.15 -21.69
CA GLU A 210 6.51 -14.40 -21.92
C GLU A 210 5.11 -14.39 -21.28
N TYR A 211 4.93 -13.75 -20.12
CA TYR A 211 3.60 -13.56 -19.51
C TYR A 211 2.75 -12.61 -20.34
N TYR A 212 3.33 -11.46 -20.70
CA TYR A 212 2.65 -10.45 -21.51
C TYR A 212 2.15 -11.00 -22.85
N THR A 213 2.97 -11.81 -23.52
CA THR A 213 2.67 -12.42 -24.82
C THR A 213 1.92 -13.76 -24.72
N ASN A 214 1.60 -14.22 -23.51
CA ASN A 214 0.97 -15.50 -23.25
C ASN A 214 1.73 -16.72 -23.85
N THR A 215 3.06 -16.66 -23.87
CA THR A 215 3.96 -17.72 -24.36
C THR A 215 4.66 -18.49 -23.24
N THR A 216 4.32 -18.17 -21.98
CA THR A 216 4.94 -18.76 -20.79
C THR A 216 4.70 -20.27 -20.70
N LYS A 217 5.76 -21.02 -20.39
CA LYS A 217 5.64 -22.41 -19.92
C LYS A 217 5.43 -22.39 -18.41
N ASN A 218 4.16 -22.30 -17.99
CA ASN A 218 3.76 -22.14 -16.59
C ASN A 218 4.43 -23.17 -15.67
N SER A 219 5.42 -22.73 -14.90
CA SER A 219 6.02 -23.49 -13.81
C SER A 219 5.73 -22.78 -12.50
N SER A 220 5.53 -23.54 -11.41
CA SER A 220 5.27 -22.97 -10.09
C SER A 220 6.39 -22.04 -9.62
N ILE A 221 7.64 -22.32 -10.01
CA ILE A 221 8.81 -21.51 -9.69
C ILE A 221 8.81 -20.20 -10.50
N THR A 222 8.47 -20.28 -11.79
CA THR A 222 8.37 -19.09 -12.64
C THR A 222 7.29 -18.16 -12.13
N TYR A 223 6.10 -18.70 -11.87
CA TYR A 223 4.98 -17.95 -11.29
C TYR A 223 5.36 -17.33 -9.94
N TYR A 224 6.03 -18.09 -9.05
CA TYR A 224 6.49 -17.59 -7.75
C TYR A 224 7.34 -16.33 -7.85
N TYR A 225 8.31 -16.30 -8.75
CA TYR A 225 9.12 -15.10 -8.92
C TYR A 225 8.33 -14.00 -9.65
N VAL A 226 7.65 -14.30 -10.74
CA VAL A 226 6.88 -13.28 -11.49
C VAL A 226 5.86 -12.56 -10.58
N ARG A 227 5.13 -13.27 -9.72
CA ARG A 227 4.18 -12.62 -8.79
C ARG A 227 4.83 -11.66 -7.80
N HIS A 228 6.12 -11.79 -7.49
CA HIS A 228 6.81 -10.88 -6.57
C HIS A 228 7.47 -9.68 -7.26
N PHE A 229 7.69 -9.75 -8.58
CA PHE A 229 8.48 -8.78 -9.33
C PHE A 229 7.76 -8.15 -10.52
N ALA A 230 6.60 -8.66 -10.95
CA ALA A 230 5.81 -8.06 -12.02
C ALA A 230 5.47 -6.59 -11.71
N PRO A 231 5.33 -5.72 -12.73
CA PRO A 231 4.98 -4.31 -12.53
C PRO A 231 3.74 -4.16 -11.67
N GLN A 232 3.73 -3.16 -10.78
CA GLN A 232 2.58 -2.89 -9.90
C GLN A 232 1.32 -2.57 -10.70
N THR A 233 1.49 -1.99 -11.90
CA THR A 233 0.40 -1.70 -12.83
C THR A 233 -0.27 -2.93 -13.40
N TRP A 234 0.32 -4.12 -13.24
CA TRP A 234 -0.26 -5.39 -13.72
C TRP A 234 -1.29 -6.00 -12.75
N TYR A 235 -1.44 -5.39 -11.58
CA TYR A 235 -2.37 -5.79 -10.55
C TYR A 235 -3.56 -4.81 -10.51
N CYS A 236 -4.58 -5.16 -9.70
CA CYS A 236 -5.63 -4.25 -9.25
C CYS A 236 -6.54 -3.66 -10.34
N ASN A 237 -6.46 -4.17 -11.57
CA ASN A 237 -7.15 -3.61 -12.74
C ASN A 237 -6.93 -2.08 -12.90
N PHE A 238 -5.71 -1.60 -12.63
CA PHE A 238 -5.41 -0.16 -12.70
C PHE A 238 -5.60 0.47 -14.08
N LYS A 239 -5.68 -0.33 -15.15
CA LYS A 239 -6.02 0.18 -16.48
C LYS A 239 -7.36 0.91 -16.47
N ASP A 240 -8.34 0.28 -15.81
CA ASP A 240 -9.74 0.68 -15.87
C ASP A 240 -10.16 1.41 -14.59
N HIS A 241 -9.56 1.05 -13.44
CA HIS A 241 -10.00 1.53 -12.11
C HIS A 241 -8.98 2.39 -11.35
N LYS A 242 -7.84 2.80 -11.93
CA LYS A 242 -6.82 3.55 -11.18
C LYS A 242 -7.36 4.79 -10.46
N ASN A 243 -8.33 5.48 -11.05
CA ASN A 243 -8.90 6.70 -10.47
C ASN A 243 -9.94 6.42 -9.37
N ASP A 244 -10.35 5.18 -9.20
CA ASP A 244 -11.28 4.77 -8.14
C ASP A 244 -10.54 4.47 -6.83
N TYR A 245 -9.21 4.31 -6.87
CA TYR A 245 -8.37 4.01 -5.72
C TYR A 245 -7.83 5.27 -5.03
N ILE A 246 -7.88 5.27 -3.70
CA ILE A 246 -6.97 6.04 -2.86
C ILE A 246 -5.59 5.36 -2.92
N LEU A 247 -4.60 6.03 -3.51
CA LEU A 247 -3.23 5.51 -3.60
C LEU A 247 -2.40 5.97 -2.41
N VAL A 248 -1.96 5.02 -1.60
CA VAL A 248 -1.08 5.27 -0.44
C VAL A 248 0.37 4.99 -0.82
N ASP A 249 1.22 6.00 -0.70
CA ASP A 249 2.65 5.83 -0.92
C ASP A 249 3.33 5.12 0.25
N TYR A 250 4.00 4.01 -0.06
CA TYR A 250 4.87 3.32 0.88
C TYR A 250 6.21 4.05 0.98
N HIS A 251 6.47 4.61 2.15
CA HIS A 251 7.75 5.25 2.44
C HIS A 251 8.65 4.33 3.27
N THR A 252 9.95 4.33 2.96
CA THR A 252 10.95 3.52 3.65
C THR A 252 11.50 4.22 4.90
N GLY A 253 11.92 3.43 5.89
CA GLY A 253 12.52 3.92 7.13
C GLY A 253 11.51 4.29 8.22
N PRO A 254 11.97 4.58 9.45
CA PRO A 254 11.08 4.76 10.60
C PRO A 254 10.04 5.88 10.42
N LYS A 255 10.47 7.05 9.93
CA LYS A 255 9.56 8.17 9.60
C LYS A 255 8.62 7.84 8.44
N GLY A 256 9.13 7.12 7.43
CA GLY A 256 8.33 6.66 6.30
C GLY A 256 7.17 5.77 6.72
N ILE A 257 7.46 4.78 7.57
CA ILE A 257 6.46 3.87 8.11
C ILE A 257 5.42 4.61 8.96
N GLU A 258 5.84 5.63 9.72
CA GLU A 258 4.92 6.49 10.46
C GLU A 258 3.97 7.28 9.55
N MET A 259 4.49 7.84 8.45
CA MET A 259 3.65 8.51 7.45
C MET A 259 2.65 7.54 6.82
N THR A 260 3.10 6.36 6.39
CA THR A 260 2.21 5.34 5.83
C THR A 260 1.15 4.88 6.85
N ALA A 261 1.50 4.75 8.13
CA ALA A 261 0.53 4.43 9.19
C ALA A 261 -0.52 5.54 9.40
N LYS A 262 -0.13 6.82 9.28
CA LYS A 262 -1.07 7.96 9.32
C LYS A 262 -2.01 7.97 8.12
N GLU A 263 -1.53 7.67 6.93
CA GLU A 263 -2.39 7.57 5.73
C GLU A 263 -3.42 6.44 5.86
N PHE A 264 -3.01 5.28 6.41
CA PHE A 264 -3.95 4.20 6.73
C PHE A 264 -5.01 4.65 7.74
N ASP A 265 -4.59 5.32 8.81
CA ASP A 265 -5.50 5.80 9.85
C ASP A 265 -6.57 6.77 9.30
N LYS A 266 -6.18 7.70 8.40
CA LYS A 266 -7.11 8.60 7.70
C LYS A 266 -8.16 7.83 6.90
N ILE A 267 -7.75 6.82 6.13
CA ILE A 267 -8.67 5.99 5.33
C ILE A 267 -9.64 5.24 6.25
N PHE A 268 -9.12 4.64 7.33
CA PHE A 268 -9.94 3.89 8.28
C PHE A 268 -10.90 4.80 9.05
N GLU A 269 -10.50 6.01 9.39
CA GLU A 269 -11.38 7.02 9.98
C GLU A 269 -12.50 7.43 9.02
N GLN A 270 -12.17 7.69 7.75
CA GLN A 270 -13.15 8.04 6.72
C GLN A 270 -14.25 6.98 6.57
N VAL A 271 -13.88 5.70 6.65
CA VAL A 271 -14.85 4.58 6.57
C VAL A 271 -15.39 4.13 7.94
N GLN A 272 -15.23 4.98 8.97
CA GLN A 272 -15.83 4.82 10.29
C GLN A 272 -15.35 3.57 11.06
N VAL A 273 -14.09 3.17 10.86
CA VAL A 273 -13.45 2.20 11.77
C VAL A 273 -13.31 2.84 13.15
N PRO A 274 -13.76 2.17 14.24
CA PRO A 274 -13.66 2.66 15.61
C PRO A 274 -12.24 3.08 16.00
N ALA A 275 -12.12 4.16 16.79
CA ALA A 275 -10.83 4.76 17.15
C ALA A 275 -9.92 3.80 17.94
N ASP A 276 -10.48 2.95 18.79
CA ASP A 276 -9.75 1.91 19.52
C ASP A 276 -9.16 0.84 18.58
N MET A 277 -9.93 0.41 17.58
CA MET A 277 -9.46 -0.51 16.55
C MET A 277 -8.35 0.11 15.68
N ARG A 278 -8.52 1.39 15.30
CA ARG A 278 -7.49 2.14 14.57
C ARG A 278 -6.20 2.29 15.37
N ALA A 279 -6.30 2.56 16.67
CA ALA A 279 -5.14 2.64 17.56
C ALA A 279 -4.38 1.29 17.63
N VAL A 280 -5.09 0.16 17.68
CA VAL A 280 -4.46 -1.17 17.59
C VAL A 280 -3.71 -1.33 16.27
N ILE A 281 -4.34 -1.04 15.14
CA ILE A 281 -3.71 -1.14 13.82
C ILE A 281 -2.46 -0.26 13.73
N GLN A 282 -2.55 0.99 14.16
CA GLN A 282 -1.42 1.93 14.15
C GLN A 282 -0.27 1.40 15.02
N SER A 283 -0.56 0.89 16.22
CA SER A 283 0.47 0.31 17.11
C SER A 283 1.17 -0.90 16.49
N GLU A 284 0.41 -1.79 15.82
CA GLU A 284 0.93 -2.97 15.16
C GLU A 284 1.78 -2.63 13.94
N MET A 285 1.38 -1.63 13.14
CA MET A 285 2.17 -1.13 12.01
C MET A 285 3.51 -0.54 12.45
N LEU A 286 3.55 0.13 13.61
CA LEU A 286 4.74 0.76 14.18
C LEU A 286 5.59 -0.19 15.03
N SER A 287 5.07 -1.37 15.35
CA SER A 287 5.74 -2.38 16.18
C SER A 287 7.08 -2.83 15.59
N LYS A 288 8.01 -3.27 16.44
CA LYS A 288 9.31 -3.83 16.00
C LYS A 288 9.17 -5.19 15.32
N SER A 289 8.13 -5.95 15.66
CA SER A 289 7.76 -7.23 15.03
C SER A 289 7.22 -7.06 13.62
N CYS A 290 6.75 -5.86 13.26
CA CYS A 290 6.24 -5.57 11.94
C CYS A 290 7.29 -5.83 10.84
N PRO A 291 6.98 -6.68 9.83
CA PRO A 291 7.90 -6.98 8.73
C PRO A 291 8.44 -5.73 7.99
N LEU A 292 7.69 -4.62 8.04
CA LEU A 292 8.09 -3.32 7.47
C LEU A 292 9.37 -2.77 8.09
N ARG A 293 9.59 -3.00 9.40
CA ARG A 293 10.79 -2.58 10.13
C ARG A 293 11.92 -3.61 10.08
N ILE A 294 11.57 -4.88 9.84
CA ILE A 294 12.55 -5.98 9.71
C ILE A 294 13.23 -5.97 8.34
N SER A 295 12.68 -5.24 7.36
CA SER A 295 13.28 -5.00 6.04
C SER A 295 14.71 -4.43 6.12
N ARG A 296 15.70 -5.33 6.27
CA ARG A 296 17.15 -5.07 6.23
C ARG A 296 17.63 -4.54 4.86
N SER A 297 16.74 -4.39 3.88
CA SER A 297 17.09 -4.03 2.50
C SER A 297 17.71 -2.64 2.38
N SER A 298 17.31 -1.67 3.21
CA SER A 298 17.77 -0.28 3.11
C SER A 298 19.25 -0.11 3.50
N LYS A 299 19.79 -0.94 4.41
CA LYS A 299 21.19 -0.83 4.84
C LYS A 299 22.20 -1.33 3.80
N ASN A 300 21.75 -2.01 2.74
CA ASN A 300 22.64 -2.60 1.74
C ASN A 300 22.46 -2.06 0.32
N ILE A 301 21.56 -1.10 0.06
CA ILE A 301 21.38 -0.54 -1.31
C ILE A 301 22.71 0.02 -1.85
N ALA A 302 23.50 0.70 -1.02
CA ALA A 302 24.84 1.18 -1.39
C ALA A 302 25.83 0.03 -1.73
N ASN A 303 25.78 -1.08 -0.98
CA ASN A 303 26.57 -2.29 -1.28
C ASN A 303 26.09 -2.98 -2.57
N TYR A 304 24.80 -2.88 -2.91
CA TYR A 304 24.23 -3.46 -4.13
C TYR A 304 24.51 -2.62 -5.38
N LEU A 305 24.50 -1.28 -5.28
CA LEU A 305 24.99 -0.42 -6.35
C LEU A 305 26.47 -0.69 -6.64
N GLN A 306 27.29 -0.92 -5.61
CA GLN A 306 28.67 -1.40 -5.76
C GLN A 306 28.80 -2.81 -6.36
N LEU A 307 27.78 -3.68 -6.25
CA LEU A 307 27.75 -4.99 -6.91
C LEU A 307 27.41 -4.86 -8.40
N LEU A 308 26.57 -3.89 -8.78
CA LEU A 308 26.32 -3.54 -10.17
C LEU A 308 27.58 -2.94 -10.84
N ASP A 309 28.35 -2.14 -10.10
CA ASP A 309 29.61 -1.55 -10.59
C ASP A 309 30.77 -2.56 -10.68
N ARG A 310 30.84 -3.56 -9.79
CA ARG A 310 31.90 -4.59 -9.82
C ARG A 310 31.86 -5.54 -11.02
N HIS A 311 30.79 -5.50 -11.80
CA HIS A 311 30.61 -6.33 -13.01
C HIS A 311 30.47 -5.52 -14.30
N ARG A 312 30.92 -4.25 -14.28
CA ARG A 312 31.16 -3.50 -15.52
C ARG A 312 32.25 -4.26 -16.31
N PRO A 313 32.04 -4.61 -17.59
CA PRO A 313 33.12 -5.13 -18.40
C PRO A 313 34.26 -4.11 -18.38
N LEU A 314 35.49 -4.56 -18.10
CA LEU A 314 36.66 -3.78 -18.46
C LEU A 314 36.54 -3.52 -19.96
N ALA A 315 36.49 -2.23 -20.32
CA ALA A 315 36.48 -1.79 -21.71
C ALA A 315 37.72 -2.28 -22.46
#